data_AF-A0A6G0VY41-F1
#
_entry.id   AF-A0A6G0VY41-F1
#
_cell.length_a   1.000
_cell.length_b   1.000
_cell.length_c   1.000
_cell.angle_alpha   90.00
_cell.angle_beta   90.00
_cell.angle_gamma   90.00
#
_symmetry.space_group_name_H-M   'P 1'
#
loop_
_entity.id
_entity.type
_entity.pdbx_description
1 polymer ?
#
loop_
_entity_poly.entity_id
_entity_poly.type
_entity_poly.pdbx_seq_one_letter_code
_entity_poly.pdbx_strand_id
1 'polypeptide(L)'
;MFGLGCDPDSKIAVDKLLNLKKRNIKKGFILVAAYYNQIKKYIDETKISVNQKKNMFHYWPGHFTFLVPSSSLTPYWLTGKSNNIAVRISNHLSIVKLCNTFGKPLISTSANFSNMPPCLTRESVLKNFGKDFPLFNGANVTSPFKKEAYFLSNKLSKRAQIAKSVNTLKKIDNKCILGDNTDGVGLLSDLNRLKFIKKNFSILILGAGGAVQGVLLSILSLGCSVYILNRTVSNAISVVNQFKQYGNIKIFEKNDLKNNFFDLVINGLSRNVQYKNNLIPLSLLSSKTFFYDMNYGLENTPFLNWCMKINAKYVADGIGMLVFQAAHSFLEWH
;
A
#
# COMPACT_ATOMS: atom_id res chain seq x y z
N MET A 1 -3.52 -10.21 -20.86
CA MET A 1 -2.13 -10.62 -21.16
C MET A 1 -1.25 -10.28 -19.97
N PHE A 2 -0.48 -11.23 -19.46
CA PHE A 2 0.46 -10.98 -18.36
C PHE A 2 1.78 -10.42 -18.89
N GLY A 3 2.37 -9.50 -18.13
CA GLY A 3 3.69 -8.92 -18.40
C GLY A 3 4.65 -9.17 -17.25
N LEU A 4 5.93 -9.29 -17.57
CA LEU A 4 7.02 -9.30 -16.61
C LEU A 4 7.83 -8.01 -16.81
N GLY A 5 8.29 -7.44 -15.71
CA GLY A 5 9.13 -6.26 -15.74
C GLY A 5 10.09 -6.23 -14.56
N CYS A 6 11.16 -5.46 -14.73
CA CYS A 6 12.13 -5.23 -13.68
C CYS A 6 12.88 -3.92 -13.92
N ASP A 7 13.70 -3.55 -12.94
CA ASP A 7 14.61 -2.41 -13.03
C ASP A 7 15.62 -2.63 -14.16
N PRO A 8 15.67 -1.75 -15.19
CA PRO A 8 16.64 -1.85 -16.27
C PRO A 8 18.11 -1.70 -15.85
N ASP A 9 18.38 -1.05 -14.73
CA ASP A 9 19.74 -0.83 -14.21
C ASP A 9 20.21 -1.99 -13.31
N SER A 10 19.31 -2.88 -12.88
CA SER A 10 19.66 -3.97 -11.96
C SER A 10 19.99 -5.25 -12.71
N LYS A 11 21.30 -5.52 -12.91
CA LYS A 11 21.76 -6.76 -13.54
C LYS A 11 21.18 -8.01 -12.87
N ILE A 12 21.09 -8.02 -11.54
CA ILE A 12 20.52 -9.14 -10.77
C ILE A 12 19.06 -9.38 -11.14
N ALA A 13 18.25 -8.32 -11.25
CA ALA A 13 16.85 -8.44 -11.62
C ALA A 13 16.68 -8.89 -13.09
N VAL A 14 17.54 -8.38 -13.98
CA VAL A 14 17.57 -8.77 -15.39
C VAL A 14 17.98 -10.24 -15.57
N ASP A 15 19.00 -10.70 -14.86
CA ASP A 15 19.44 -12.10 -14.89
C ASP A 15 18.33 -13.04 -14.40
N LYS A 16 17.62 -12.66 -13.32
CA LYS A 16 16.43 -13.39 -12.86
C LYS A 16 15.34 -13.44 -13.94
N LEU A 17 15.07 -12.31 -14.61
CA LEU A 17 14.08 -12.23 -15.68
C LEU A 17 14.48 -13.08 -16.90
N LEU A 18 15.76 -13.07 -17.29
CA LEU A 18 16.30 -13.88 -18.38
C LEU A 18 16.17 -15.38 -18.08
N ASN A 19 16.55 -15.80 -16.88
CA ASN A 19 16.43 -17.18 -16.41
C ASN A 19 14.98 -17.62 -16.38
N LEU A 20 14.09 -16.81 -15.79
CA LEU A 20 12.65 -17.08 -15.73
C LEU A 20 12.05 -17.28 -17.12
N LYS A 21 12.48 -16.50 -18.12
CA LYS A 21 11.98 -16.57 -19.50
C LYS A 21 12.72 -17.57 -20.38
N LYS A 22 13.79 -18.23 -19.90
CA LYS A 22 14.75 -18.98 -20.73
C LYS A 22 15.17 -18.17 -21.97
N ARG A 23 15.45 -16.88 -21.76
CA ARG A 23 15.72 -15.91 -22.83
C ARG A 23 17.21 -15.64 -22.94
N ASN A 24 17.72 -15.60 -24.17
CA ASN A 24 19.10 -15.21 -24.43
C ASN A 24 19.28 -13.68 -24.29
N ILE A 25 20.26 -13.26 -23.50
CA ILE A 25 20.64 -11.85 -23.27
C ILE A 25 20.91 -11.07 -24.57
N LYS A 26 21.39 -11.77 -25.62
CA LYS A 26 21.72 -11.21 -26.93
C LYS A 26 20.52 -10.56 -27.65
N LYS A 27 19.28 -10.87 -27.24
CA LYS A 27 18.06 -10.31 -27.83
C LYS A 27 17.68 -8.92 -27.29
N GLY A 28 18.31 -8.46 -26.21
CA GLY A 28 17.94 -7.20 -25.54
C GLY A 28 16.52 -7.20 -24.96
N PHE A 29 16.08 -6.04 -24.48
CA PHE A 29 14.77 -5.79 -23.88
C PHE A 29 14.16 -4.47 -24.35
N ILE A 30 12.84 -4.34 -24.18
CA ILE A 30 12.10 -3.11 -24.43
C ILE A 30 12.01 -2.32 -23.13
N LEU A 31 12.36 -1.04 -23.16
CA LEU A 31 12.05 -0.11 -22.09
C LEU A 31 10.72 0.59 -22.35
N VAL A 32 9.85 0.58 -21.33
CA VAL A 32 8.63 1.38 -21.31
C VAL A 32 8.79 2.53 -20.33
N ALA A 33 8.34 3.71 -20.73
CA ALA A 33 8.43 4.93 -19.94
C ALA A 33 7.11 5.70 -19.95
N ALA A 34 6.93 6.54 -18.92
CA ALA A 34 5.80 7.45 -18.83
C ALA A 34 5.96 8.67 -19.76
N TYR A 35 7.18 9.20 -19.87
CA TYR A 35 7.52 10.37 -20.68
C TYR A 35 8.96 10.28 -21.17
N TYR A 36 9.25 11.01 -22.26
CA TYR A 36 10.53 10.93 -22.99
C TYR A 36 11.76 11.18 -22.11
N ASN A 37 11.68 12.10 -21.14
CA ASN A 37 12.83 12.42 -20.30
C ASN A 37 13.35 11.22 -19.48
N GLN A 38 12.49 10.25 -19.15
CA GLN A 38 12.90 9.05 -18.42
C GLN A 38 13.84 8.13 -19.22
N ILE A 39 13.83 8.20 -20.56
CA ILE A 39 14.67 7.32 -21.40
C ILE A 39 16.00 7.96 -21.82
N LYS A 40 16.20 9.26 -21.58
CA LYS A 40 17.39 10.00 -22.07
C LYS A 40 18.72 9.38 -21.67
N LYS A 41 18.81 8.80 -20.46
CA LYS A 41 20.00 8.08 -20.00
C LYS A 41 20.39 6.92 -20.93
N TYR A 42 19.43 6.26 -21.56
CA TYR A 42 19.61 5.02 -22.32
C TYR A 42 19.73 5.24 -23.83
N ILE A 43 19.58 6.47 -24.31
CA ILE A 43 19.56 6.76 -25.75
C ILE A 43 20.63 7.78 -26.09
N ASP A 44 21.23 7.65 -27.25
CA ASP A 44 22.15 8.64 -27.80
C ASP A 44 21.35 9.64 -28.65
N GLU A 45 20.88 10.71 -28.02
CA GLU A 45 20.07 11.74 -28.67
C GLU A 45 20.82 12.49 -29.77
N THR A 46 22.15 12.48 -29.76
CA THR A 46 22.99 13.17 -30.77
C THR A 46 22.93 12.48 -32.12
N LYS A 47 22.60 11.18 -32.13
CA LYS A 47 22.47 10.34 -33.32
C LYS A 47 21.03 10.23 -33.84
N ILE A 48 20.09 10.98 -33.26
CA ILE A 48 18.68 10.99 -33.69
C ILE A 48 18.39 12.34 -34.35
N SER A 49 18.10 12.31 -35.65
CA SER A 49 17.81 13.53 -36.41
C SER A 49 16.51 14.21 -35.94
N VAL A 50 16.37 15.50 -36.23
CA VAL A 50 15.15 16.27 -35.91
C VAL A 50 13.90 15.62 -36.53
N ASN A 51 14.00 15.13 -37.77
CA ASN A 51 12.88 14.48 -38.44
C ASN A 51 12.52 13.13 -37.79
N GLN A 52 13.50 12.34 -37.37
CA GLN A 52 13.27 11.10 -36.61
C GLN A 52 12.59 11.39 -35.28
N LYS A 53 13.08 12.40 -34.51
CA LYS A 53 12.44 12.83 -33.26
C LYS A 53 10.99 13.26 -33.50
N LYS A 54 10.74 14.09 -34.52
CA LYS A 54 9.39 14.53 -34.89
C LYS A 54 8.47 13.35 -35.19
N ASN A 55 8.95 12.36 -35.92
CA ASN A 55 8.20 11.15 -36.23
C ASN A 55 7.91 10.32 -34.96
N MET A 56 8.89 10.14 -34.09
CA MET A 56 8.71 9.45 -32.80
C MET A 56 7.66 10.14 -31.93
N PHE A 57 7.74 11.47 -31.77
CA PHE A 57 6.77 12.26 -31.00
C PHE A 57 5.40 12.35 -31.64
N HIS A 58 5.27 12.09 -32.95
CA HIS A 58 3.96 11.98 -33.59
C HIS A 58 3.21 10.73 -33.12
N TYR A 59 3.92 9.61 -32.92
CA TYR A 59 3.33 8.34 -32.47
C TYR A 59 3.33 8.13 -30.96
N TRP A 60 4.12 8.91 -30.23
CA TRP A 60 4.22 8.87 -28.78
C TRP A 60 3.53 10.05 -28.11
N PRO A 61 2.86 9.83 -26.96
CA PRO A 61 2.74 8.57 -26.22
C PRO A 61 1.73 7.61 -26.88
N GLY A 62 2.06 6.30 -26.92
CA GLY A 62 1.26 5.33 -27.67
C GLY A 62 1.72 3.89 -27.54
N HIS A 63 1.39 3.07 -28.55
CA HIS A 63 1.73 1.64 -28.60
C HIS A 63 2.99 1.34 -29.41
N PHE A 64 3.46 2.29 -30.22
CA PHE A 64 4.66 2.16 -31.03
C PHE A 64 5.91 2.01 -30.17
N THR A 65 6.79 1.10 -30.57
CA THR A 65 8.12 0.92 -29.99
C THR A 65 9.14 1.24 -31.06
N PHE A 66 10.08 2.12 -30.76
CA PHE A 66 11.13 2.52 -31.68
C PHE A 66 12.46 1.91 -31.26
N LEU A 67 13.24 1.46 -32.24
CA LEU A 67 14.65 1.17 -32.07
C LEU A 67 15.43 2.47 -32.29
N VAL A 68 16.17 2.90 -31.27
CA VAL A 68 16.95 4.15 -31.30
C VAL A 68 18.39 3.88 -30.89
N PRO A 69 19.37 4.66 -31.37
CA PRO A 69 20.76 4.52 -30.95
C PRO A 69 20.89 4.52 -29.42
N SER A 70 21.58 3.54 -28.87
CA SER A 70 21.81 3.46 -27.42
C SER A 70 22.96 4.37 -26.99
N SER A 71 22.86 4.96 -25.80
CA SER A 71 23.98 5.68 -25.20
C SER A 71 25.09 4.73 -24.73
N SER A 72 26.31 5.23 -24.53
CA SER A 72 27.41 4.47 -23.94
C SER A 72 27.14 4.01 -22.49
N LEU A 73 26.22 4.68 -21.80
CA LEU A 73 25.79 4.32 -20.44
C LEU A 73 24.74 3.21 -20.42
N THR A 74 24.23 2.82 -21.58
CA THR A 74 23.17 1.81 -21.69
C THR A 74 23.75 0.43 -21.44
N PRO A 75 23.28 -0.30 -20.42
CA PRO A 75 23.79 -1.63 -20.18
C PRO A 75 23.57 -2.59 -21.36
N TYR A 76 24.58 -3.41 -21.67
CA TYR A 76 24.55 -4.33 -22.81
C TYR A 76 23.40 -5.35 -22.73
N TRP A 77 22.87 -5.65 -21.55
CA TRP A 77 21.72 -6.55 -21.40
C TRP A 77 20.41 -5.96 -21.93
N LEU A 78 20.33 -4.63 -22.08
CA LEU A 78 19.17 -3.95 -22.67
C LEU A 78 19.25 -3.93 -24.20
N THR A 79 20.45 -3.77 -24.76
CA THR A 79 20.68 -3.68 -26.22
C THR A 79 20.95 -5.04 -26.87
N GLY A 80 21.44 -6.01 -26.09
CA GLY A 80 21.85 -7.31 -26.59
C GLY A 80 23.06 -7.22 -27.52
N LYS A 81 22.93 -7.69 -28.75
CA LYS A 81 23.95 -7.55 -29.80
C LYS A 81 23.84 -6.26 -30.63
N SER A 82 22.81 -5.45 -30.38
CA SER A 82 22.50 -4.27 -31.17
C SER A 82 23.20 -3.03 -30.61
N ASN A 83 23.47 -2.04 -31.46
CA ASN A 83 23.84 -0.68 -31.05
C ASN A 83 22.62 0.22 -30.80
N ASN A 84 21.42 -0.36 -30.91
CA ASN A 84 20.15 0.30 -30.68
C ASN A 84 19.43 -0.33 -29.49
N ILE A 85 18.66 0.49 -28.78
CA ILE A 85 17.73 0.08 -27.73
C ILE A 85 16.29 0.23 -28.19
N ALA A 86 15.43 -0.71 -27.80
CA ALA A 86 13.99 -0.62 -28.03
C ALA A 86 13.32 0.16 -26.89
N VAL A 87 12.63 1.24 -27.22
CA VAL A 87 11.97 2.11 -26.25
C VAL A 87 10.53 2.39 -26.67
N ARG A 88 9.66 2.63 -25.69
CA ARG A 88 8.27 3.04 -25.89
C ARG A 88 7.85 4.04 -24.83
N ILE A 89 7.30 5.16 -25.25
CA ILE A 89 6.57 6.08 -24.37
C ILE A 89 5.10 5.68 -24.39
N SER A 90 4.59 5.20 -23.26
CA SER A 90 3.26 4.60 -23.18
C SER A 90 2.19 5.63 -22.78
N ASN A 91 1.02 5.57 -23.41
CA ASN A 91 -0.19 6.26 -22.94
C ASN A 91 -1.07 5.38 -22.02
N HIS A 92 -0.67 4.13 -21.76
CA HIS A 92 -1.43 3.24 -20.88
C HIS A 92 -1.27 3.67 -19.42
N LEU A 93 -2.37 4.13 -18.80
CA LEU A 93 -2.39 4.75 -17.47
C LEU A 93 -1.65 3.92 -16.40
N SER A 94 -1.80 2.59 -16.39
CA SER A 94 -1.11 1.74 -15.40
C SER A 94 0.42 1.74 -15.56
N ILE A 95 0.93 1.79 -16.80
CA ILE A 95 2.38 1.87 -17.07
C ILE A 95 2.90 3.26 -16.69
N VAL A 96 2.17 4.31 -17.05
CA VAL A 96 2.50 5.69 -16.68
C VAL A 96 2.63 5.82 -15.17
N LYS A 97 1.63 5.35 -14.41
CA LYS A 97 1.65 5.37 -12.95
C LYS A 97 2.83 4.57 -12.38
N LEU A 98 3.10 3.38 -12.93
CA LEU A 98 4.19 2.53 -12.45
C LEU A 98 5.56 3.19 -12.69
N CYS A 99 5.84 3.69 -13.89
CA CYS A 99 7.10 4.37 -14.18
C CYS A 99 7.26 5.70 -13.42
N ASN A 100 6.17 6.42 -13.16
CA ASN A 100 6.21 7.63 -12.32
C ASN A 100 6.50 7.29 -10.86
N THR A 101 5.83 6.28 -10.31
CA THR A 101 6.02 5.83 -8.92
C THR A 101 7.43 5.26 -8.72
N PHE A 102 7.93 4.52 -9.70
CA PHE A 102 9.28 3.96 -9.69
C PHE A 102 10.37 5.02 -9.98
N GLY A 103 10.00 6.15 -10.58
CA GLY A 103 10.89 7.28 -10.88
C GLY A 103 11.73 7.14 -12.16
N LYS A 104 11.63 6.01 -12.87
CA LYS A 104 12.44 5.72 -14.07
C LYS A 104 11.73 4.69 -14.99
N PRO A 105 12.22 4.43 -16.22
CA PRO A 105 11.57 3.47 -17.09
C PRO A 105 11.75 2.04 -16.58
N LEU A 106 10.94 1.13 -17.11
CA LEU A 106 10.95 -0.29 -16.72
C LEU A 106 11.24 -1.16 -17.93
N ILE A 107 11.94 -2.27 -17.72
CA ILE A 107 11.88 -3.36 -18.69
C ILE A 107 10.44 -3.87 -18.72
N SER A 108 9.88 -4.03 -19.92
CA SER A 108 8.59 -4.69 -20.11
C SER A 108 8.67 -5.75 -21.18
N THR A 109 8.22 -6.95 -20.85
CA THR A 109 8.14 -8.08 -21.77
C THR A 109 6.92 -8.93 -21.43
N SER A 110 6.40 -9.67 -22.41
CA SER A 110 5.31 -10.61 -22.16
C SER A 110 5.72 -11.68 -21.15
N ALA A 111 4.77 -12.19 -20.37
CA ALA A 111 4.99 -13.34 -19.50
C ALA A 111 4.94 -14.63 -20.34
N ASN A 112 6.07 -15.08 -20.86
CA ASN A 112 6.23 -16.31 -21.63
C ASN A 112 7.69 -16.77 -21.63
N PHE A 113 7.90 -18.06 -21.89
CA PHE A 113 9.19 -18.53 -22.39
C PHE A 113 9.51 -17.92 -23.76
N SER A 114 10.79 -17.75 -24.06
CA SER A 114 11.22 -17.24 -25.36
C SER A 114 10.57 -18.06 -26.50
N ASN A 115 10.00 -17.35 -27.48
CA ASN A 115 9.34 -17.91 -28.68
C ASN A 115 8.02 -18.66 -28.42
N MET A 116 7.48 -18.64 -27.19
CA MET A 116 6.15 -19.19 -26.88
C MET A 116 5.08 -18.08 -26.84
N PRO A 117 3.78 -18.37 -27.00
CA PRO A 117 2.74 -17.37 -26.85
C PRO A 117 2.72 -16.77 -25.42
N PRO A 118 2.28 -15.51 -25.25
CA PRO A 118 2.15 -14.87 -23.94
C PRO A 118 1.12 -15.58 -23.07
N CYS A 119 1.38 -15.66 -21.77
CA CYS A 119 0.39 -16.12 -20.82
C CYS A 119 -0.82 -15.17 -20.81
N LEU A 120 -2.00 -15.73 -21.04
CA LEU A 120 -3.27 -15.01 -21.02
C LEU A 120 -4.06 -15.30 -19.74
N THR A 121 -3.85 -16.47 -19.12
CA THR A 121 -4.56 -16.92 -17.93
C THR A 121 -3.61 -17.28 -16.79
N ARG A 122 -4.15 -17.36 -15.57
CA ARG A 122 -3.42 -17.83 -14.39
C ARG A 122 -2.86 -19.24 -14.60
N GLU A 123 -3.65 -20.16 -15.15
CA GLU A 123 -3.21 -21.53 -15.41
C GLU A 123 -2.01 -21.54 -16.34
N SER A 124 -2.00 -20.69 -17.37
CA SER A 124 -0.86 -20.58 -18.30
C SER A 124 0.40 -20.03 -17.62
N VAL A 125 0.27 -19.10 -16.66
CA VAL A 125 1.40 -18.59 -15.87
C VAL A 125 1.94 -19.68 -14.94
N LEU A 126 1.08 -20.39 -14.19
CA LEU A 126 1.52 -21.46 -13.28
C LEU A 126 2.12 -22.66 -14.04
N LYS A 127 1.55 -23.01 -15.20
CA LYS A 127 2.08 -24.06 -16.08
C LYS A 127 3.47 -23.71 -16.60
N ASN A 128 3.70 -22.45 -16.96
CA ASN A 128 4.97 -22.02 -17.52
C ASN A 128 6.02 -21.73 -16.42
N PHE A 129 5.67 -21.03 -15.36
CA PHE A 129 6.65 -20.55 -14.37
C PHE A 129 6.70 -21.34 -13.07
N GLY A 130 5.91 -22.42 -12.97
CA GLY A 130 5.81 -23.26 -11.79
C GLY A 130 4.68 -22.83 -10.85
N LYS A 131 4.24 -23.78 -10.01
CA LYS A 131 3.15 -23.55 -9.04
C LYS A 131 3.51 -22.52 -7.97
N ASP A 132 4.79 -22.36 -7.68
CA ASP A 132 5.31 -21.43 -6.67
C ASP A 132 5.52 -20.01 -7.22
N PHE A 133 5.19 -19.76 -8.49
CA PHE A 133 5.30 -18.42 -9.07
C PHE A 133 4.30 -17.47 -8.38
N PRO A 134 4.76 -16.33 -7.81
CA PRO A 134 3.91 -15.47 -6.99
C PRO A 134 2.85 -14.77 -7.86
N LEU A 135 1.66 -15.36 -7.87
CA LEU A 135 0.45 -14.81 -8.49
C LEU A 135 -0.56 -14.46 -7.40
N PHE A 136 -0.68 -13.17 -7.11
CA PHE A 136 -1.60 -12.68 -6.09
C PHE A 136 -3.04 -12.85 -6.54
N ASN A 137 -3.83 -13.59 -5.75
CA ASN A 137 -5.27 -13.72 -5.91
C ASN A 137 -5.99 -12.67 -5.07
N GLY A 138 -5.47 -11.45 -4.99
CA GLY A 138 -6.05 -10.48 -4.06
C GLY A 138 -5.70 -9.05 -4.35
N ALA A 139 -6.35 -8.16 -3.62
CA ALA A 139 -6.17 -6.72 -3.70
C ALA A 139 -6.34 -6.11 -2.32
N ASN A 140 -5.54 -5.10 -2.00
CA ASN A 140 -5.84 -4.25 -0.86
C ASN A 140 -6.80 -3.11 -1.27
N VAL A 141 -7.63 -2.70 -0.32
CA VAL A 141 -8.59 -1.61 -0.46
C VAL A 141 -8.28 -0.57 0.62
N THR A 142 -8.20 0.69 0.22
CA THR A 142 -7.96 1.81 1.15
C THR A 142 -9.16 2.78 1.15
N SER A 143 -9.12 3.75 2.06
CA SER A 143 -10.11 4.83 2.13
C SER A 143 -10.25 5.55 0.78
N PRO A 144 -11.46 5.90 0.32
CA PRO A 144 -12.74 5.77 1.02
C PRO A 144 -13.46 4.42 0.82
N PHE A 145 -12.93 3.49 0.03
CA PHE A 145 -13.68 2.36 -0.55
C PHE A 145 -13.86 1.11 0.34
N LYS A 146 -13.44 1.15 1.61
CA LYS A 146 -13.43 -0.04 2.47
C LYS A 146 -14.85 -0.55 2.81
N LYS A 147 -15.86 0.34 2.82
CA LYS A 147 -17.26 -0.06 3.05
C LYS A 147 -17.88 -0.67 1.80
N GLU A 148 -17.60 -0.10 0.65
CA GLU A 148 -18.03 -0.60 -0.65
C GLU A 148 -17.44 -1.99 -0.89
N ALA A 149 -16.16 -2.19 -0.60
CA ALA A 149 -15.53 -3.51 -0.65
C ALA A 149 -16.19 -4.53 0.29
N TYR A 150 -16.67 -4.11 1.46
CA TYR A 150 -17.45 -4.96 2.36
C TYR A 150 -18.74 -5.44 1.69
N PHE A 151 -19.52 -4.54 1.07
CA PHE A 151 -20.78 -4.91 0.41
C PHE A 151 -20.59 -5.72 -0.88
N LEU A 152 -19.49 -5.49 -1.59
CA LEU A 152 -19.17 -6.20 -2.84
C LEU A 152 -18.56 -7.59 -2.61
N SER A 153 -18.15 -7.91 -1.38
CA SER A 153 -17.55 -9.21 -1.06
C SER A 153 -18.63 -10.29 -0.96
N ASN A 154 -18.42 -11.43 -1.62
CA ASN A 154 -19.35 -12.57 -1.56
C ASN A 154 -19.29 -13.31 -0.22
N LYS A 155 -18.11 -13.36 0.38
CA LYS A 155 -17.87 -13.89 1.72
C LYS A 155 -17.09 -12.87 2.53
N LEU A 156 -17.27 -12.89 3.85
CA LEU A 156 -16.56 -12.01 4.77
C LEU A 156 -15.90 -12.85 5.86
N SER A 157 -14.68 -12.48 6.23
CA SER A 157 -14.08 -13.00 7.47
C SER A 157 -14.86 -12.48 8.68
N LYS A 158 -14.75 -13.17 9.82
CA LYS A 158 -15.40 -12.71 11.08
C LYS A 158 -14.97 -11.29 11.45
N ARG A 159 -13.68 -10.96 11.29
CA ARG A 159 -13.15 -9.62 11.59
C ARG A 159 -13.69 -8.55 10.64
N ALA A 160 -13.79 -8.85 9.33
CA ALA A 160 -14.40 -7.92 8.38
C ALA A 160 -15.91 -7.75 8.58
N GLN A 161 -16.62 -8.84 8.93
CA GLN A 161 -18.04 -8.83 9.23
C GLN A 161 -18.35 -7.89 10.41
N ILE A 162 -17.59 -8.03 11.50
CA ILE A 162 -17.73 -7.21 12.69
C ILE A 162 -17.33 -5.75 12.42
N ALA A 163 -16.25 -5.54 11.67
CA ALA A 163 -15.77 -4.19 11.35
C ALA A 163 -16.68 -3.44 10.36
N LYS A 164 -17.50 -4.16 9.58
CA LYS A 164 -18.24 -3.61 8.43
C LYS A 164 -17.33 -2.84 7.46
N SER A 165 -16.12 -3.35 7.28
CA SER A 165 -15.03 -2.69 6.57
C SER A 165 -14.04 -3.74 6.05
N VAL A 166 -13.69 -3.67 4.77
CA VAL A 166 -12.76 -4.59 4.10
C VAL A 166 -11.57 -3.81 3.55
N ASN A 167 -10.36 -4.19 3.94
CA ASN A 167 -9.11 -3.63 3.39
C ASN A 167 -8.32 -4.67 2.56
N THR A 168 -8.76 -5.93 2.54
CA THR A 168 -8.07 -7.05 1.91
C THR A 168 -9.09 -7.93 1.21
N LEU A 169 -8.96 -8.10 -0.10
CA LEU A 169 -9.78 -8.97 -0.91
C LEU A 169 -8.95 -10.18 -1.33
N LYS A 170 -9.53 -11.38 -1.22
CA LYS A 170 -8.97 -12.63 -1.72
C LYS A 170 -9.98 -13.27 -2.66
N LYS A 171 -9.61 -13.41 -3.92
CA LYS A 171 -10.32 -14.21 -4.90
C LYS A 171 -10.18 -15.68 -4.52
N ILE A 172 -11.30 -16.31 -4.12
CA ILE A 172 -11.37 -17.75 -3.87
C ILE A 172 -11.48 -18.48 -5.20
N ASP A 173 -12.41 -18.04 -6.06
CA ASP A 173 -12.65 -18.59 -7.39
C ASP A 173 -13.21 -17.49 -8.33
N ASN A 174 -13.69 -17.87 -9.52
CA ASN A 174 -14.21 -16.90 -10.50
C ASN A 174 -15.52 -16.20 -10.10
N LYS A 175 -16.24 -16.69 -9.10
CA LYS A 175 -17.53 -16.15 -8.63
C LYS A 175 -17.47 -15.64 -7.20
N CYS A 176 -16.44 -15.99 -6.44
CA CYS A 176 -16.36 -15.72 -5.00
C CYS A 176 -15.11 -14.92 -4.62
N ILE A 177 -15.35 -13.74 -4.07
CA ILE A 177 -14.35 -12.89 -3.40
C ILE A 177 -14.61 -12.92 -1.89
N LEU A 178 -13.58 -13.26 -1.13
CA LEU A 178 -13.53 -13.11 0.32
C LEU A 178 -13.02 -11.71 0.66
N GLY A 179 -13.83 -10.96 1.40
CA GLY A 179 -13.43 -9.71 2.03
C GLY A 179 -12.91 -9.95 3.44
N ASP A 180 -11.76 -9.34 3.73
CA ASP A 180 -11.08 -9.43 5.01
C ASP A 180 -10.57 -8.05 5.47
N ASN A 181 -10.26 -7.94 6.77
CA ASN A 181 -9.74 -6.74 7.39
C ASN A 181 -8.47 -7.04 8.18
N THR A 182 -7.32 -6.67 7.61
CA THR A 182 -5.99 -6.83 8.20
C THR A 182 -5.51 -5.60 8.95
N ASP A 183 -6.27 -4.49 8.96
CA ASP A 183 -5.87 -3.26 9.67
C ASP A 183 -5.73 -3.52 11.18
N GLY A 184 -6.70 -4.22 11.78
CA GLY A 184 -6.71 -4.47 13.23
C GLY A 184 -5.53 -5.32 13.71
N VAL A 185 -5.25 -6.42 13.00
CA VAL A 185 -4.09 -7.25 13.31
C VAL A 185 -2.77 -6.54 12.98
N GLY A 186 -2.76 -5.69 11.94
CA GLY A 186 -1.62 -4.86 11.58
C GLY A 186 -1.28 -3.85 12.67
N LEU A 187 -2.27 -3.11 13.17
CA LEU A 187 -2.09 -2.19 14.30
C LEU A 187 -1.61 -2.94 15.54
N LEU A 188 -2.26 -4.05 15.89
CA LEU A 188 -1.90 -4.81 17.09
C LEU A 188 -0.46 -5.36 17.00
N SER A 189 -0.04 -5.83 15.83
CA SER A 189 1.34 -6.29 15.59
C SER A 189 2.35 -5.17 15.83
N ASP A 190 2.06 -3.96 15.35
CA ASP A 190 2.96 -2.82 15.52
C ASP A 190 2.98 -2.30 16.97
N LEU A 191 1.82 -2.19 17.61
CA LEU A 191 1.74 -1.80 19.02
C LEU A 191 2.50 -2.80 19.92
N ASN A 192 2.45 -4.09 19.63
CA ASN A 192 3.25 -5.10 20.33
C ASN A 192 4.75 -4.94 20.05
N ARG A 193 5.16 -4.73 18.79
CA ARG A 193 6.56 -4.46 18.42
C ARG A 193 7.12 -3.26 19.19
N LEU A 194 6.33 -2.21 19.34
CA LEU A 194 6.67 -0.98 20.05
C LEU A 194 6.54 -1.09 21.58
N LYS A 195 5.89 -2.15 22.09
CA LYS A 195 5.49 -2.31 23.50
C LYS A 195 4.53 -1.20 23.99
N PHE A 196 3.68 -0.69 23.10
CA PHE A 196 2.71 0.40 23.36
C PHE A 196 1.33 -0.10 23.82
N ILE A 197 1.13 -1.40 23.93
CA ILE A 197 -0.14 -1.98 24.37
C ILE A 197 0.06 -3.14 25.35
N LYS A 198 -0.84 -3.26 26.32
CA LYS A 198 -1.00 -4.42 27.20
C LYS A 198 -2.48 -4.69 27.43
N LYS A 199 -2.80 -5.85 28.00
CA LYS A 199 -4.17 -6.20 28.40
C LYS A 199 -4.71 -5.16 29.39
N ASN A 200 -6.03 -4.92 29.32
CA ASN A 200 -6.78 -4.05 30.22
C ASN A 200 -6.38 -2.56 30.21
N PHE A 201 -5.64 -2.10 29.20
CA PHE A 201 -5.32 -0.67 29.04
C PHE A 201 -6.58 0.19 28.85
N SER A 202 -6.54 1.41 29.36
CA SER A 202 -7.49 2.47 29.07
C SER A 202 -7.03 3.24 27.84
N ILE A 203 -7.80 3.16 26.74
CA ILE A 203 -7.39 3.65 25.42
C ILE A 203 -8.38 4.70 24.92
N LEU A 204 -7.86 5.90 24.62
CA LEU A 204 -8.62 6.94 23.92
C LEU A 204 -8.36 6.85 22.42
N ILE A 205 -9.41 6.72 21.61
CA ILE A 205 -9.31 6.74 20.16
C ILE A 205 -10.00 7.99 19.61
N LEU A 206 -9.26 8.74 18.81
CA LEU A 206 -9.74 9.93 18.12
C LEU A 206 -10.29 9.54 16.75
N GLY A 207 -11.59 9.73 16.56
CA GLY A 207 -12.30 9.42 15.32
C GLY A 207 -13.22 8.21 15.42
N ALA A 208 -14.13 8.12 14.45
CA ALA A 208 -15.10 7.02 14.33
C ALA A 208 -15.21 6.50 12.88
N GLY A 209 -14.17 6.73 12.06
CA GLY A 209 -14.13 6.37 10.64
C GLY A 209 -13.81 4.89 10.38
N GLY A 210 -13.70 4.52 9.10
CA GLY A 210 -13.48 3.12 8.67
C GLY A 210 -12.16 2.51 9.16
N ALA A 211 -11.10 3.31 9.32
CA ALA A 211 -9.84 2.86 9.91
C ALA A 211 -10.01 2.49 11.38
N VAL A 212 -10.68 3.34 12.17
CA VAL A 212 -11.00 3.07 13.58
C VAL A 212 -11.85 1.79 13.69
N GLN A 213 -12.93 1.67 12.91
CA GLN A 213 -13.77 0.47 12.91
C GLN A 213 -12.98 -0.81 12.58
N GLY A 214 -12.01 -0.73 11.66
CA GLY A 214 -11.14 -1.86 11.30
C GLY A 214 -10.26 -2.38 12.44
N VAL A 215 -9.92 -1.54 13.43
CA VAL A 215 -9.00 -1.91 14.51
C VAL A 215 -9.68 -2.24 15.84
N LEU A 216 -10.91 -1.77 16.04
CA LEU A 216 -11.58 -1.83 17.34
C LEU A 216 -11.69 -3.24 17.92
N LEU A 217 -12.07 -4.21 17.08
CA LEU A 217 -12.21 -5.60 17.55
C LEU A 217 -10.88 -6.14 18.10
N SER A 218 -9.74 -5.82 17.47
CA SER A 218 -8.43 -6.29 17.91
C SER A 218 -8.07 -5.69 19.28
N ILE A 219 -8.36 -4.42 19.49
CA ILE A 219 -8.12 -3.74 20.77
C ILE A 219 -9.04 -4.29 21.87
N LEU A 220 -10.34 -4.41 21.60
CA LEU A 220 -11.33 -4.91 22.56
C LEU A 220 -11.05 -6.36 22.96
N SER A 221 -10.55 -7.19 22.04
CA SER A 221 -10.19 -8.58 22.32
C SER A 221 -9.07 -8.75 23.37
N LEU A 222 -8.32 -7.69 23.67
CA LEU A 222 -7.32 -7.68 24.75
C LEU A 222 -7.90 -7.35 26.13
N GLY A 223 -9.21 -7.11 26.24
CA GLY A 223 -9.86 -6.63 27.46
C GLY A 223 -9.66 -5.15 27.75
N CYS A 224 -9.12 -4.39 26.78
CA CYS A 224 -8.92 -2.94 26.93
C CYS A 224 -10.24 -2.18 27.02
N SER A 225 -10.24 -1.09 27.78
CA SER A 225 -11.35 -0.15 27.86
C SER A 225 -11.17 0.96 26.83
N VAL A 226 -12.07 1.05 25.85
CA VAL A 226 -11.95 1.97 24.72
C VAL A 226 -12.91 3.16 24.87
N TYR A 227 -12.38 4.36 24.67
CA TYR A 227 -13.09 5.61 24.74
C TYR A 227 -13.03 6.30 23.37
N ILE A 228 -14.18 6.56 22.75
CA ILE A 228 -14.25 7.16 21.41
C ILE A 228 -14.51 8.65 21.54
N LEU A 229 -13.57 9.47 21.07
CA LEU A 229 -13.76 10.91 20.89
C LEU A 229 -13.91 11.21 19.39
N ASN A 230 -15.06 11.71 18.97
CA ASN A 230 -15.30 12.08 17.59
C ASN A 230 -16.04 13.42 17.49
N ARG A 231 -15.72 14.21 16.44
CA ARG A 231 -16.37 15.52 16.21
C ARG A 231 -17.89 15.41 16.08
N THR A 232 -18.36 14.39 15.37
CA THR A 232 -19.79 14.12 15.17
C THR A 232 -20.22 13.00 16.12
N VAL A 233 -21.01 13.35 17.14
CA VAL A 233 -21.40 12.42 18.22
C VAL A 233 -22.17 11.21 17.70
N SER A 234 -23.07 11.40 16.73
CA SER A 234 -23.85 10.30 16.14
C SER A 234 -22.98 9.19 15.52
N ASN A 235 -21.81 9.54 14.97
CA ASN A 235 -20.85 8.54 14.45
C ASN A 235 -20.21 7.74 15.59
N ALA A 236 -19.90 8.38 16.73
CA ALA A 236 -19.38 7.68 17.91
C ALA A 236 -20.45 6.76 18.50
N ILE A 237 -21.71 7.22 18.61
CA ILE A 237 -22.85 6.40 19.05
C ILE A 237 -22.99 5.14 18.18
N SER A 238 -22.95 5.31 16.85
CA SER A 238 -23.04 4.21 15.90
C SER A 238 -21.93 3.17 16.11
N VAL A 239 -20.68 3.63 16.25
CA VAL A 239 -19.53 2.76 16.53
C VAL A 239 -19.67 2.06 17.87
N VAL A 240 -19.98 2.78 18.95
CA VAL A 240 -20.16 2.17 20.29
C VAL A 240 -21.26 1.10 20.27
N ASN A 241 -22.41 1.39 19.65
CA ASN A 241 -23.50 0.43 19.53
C ASN A 241 -23.12 -0.82 18.73
N GLN A 242 -22.30 -0.68 17.69
CA GLN A 242 -21.80 -1.80 16.90
C GLN A 242 -20.83 -2.69 17.71
N PHE A 243 -19.98 -2.08 18.54
CA PHE A 243 -18.86 -2.77 19.18
C PHE A 243 -19.05 -3.15 20.66
N LYS A 244 -20.05 -2.61 21.37
CA LYS A 244 -20.27 -2.85 22.81
C LYS A 244 -20.45 -4.31 23.21
N GLN A 245 -20.93 -5.16 22.29
CA GLN A 245 -21.05 -6.60 22.52
C GLN A 245 -19.69 -7.34 22.52
N TYR A 246 -18.62 -6.71 22.04
CA TYR A 246 -17.29 -7.33 21.91
C TYR A 246 -16.29 -6.86 22.99
N GLY A 247 -16.69 -5.95 23.89
CA GLY A 247 -15.83 -5.48 24.96
C GLY A 247 -16.26 -4.12 25.52
N ASN A 248 -15.45 -3.58 26.44
CA ASN A 248 -15.73 -2.30 27.07
C ASN A 248 -15.40 -1.13 26.13
N ILE A 249 -16.44 -0.53 25.54
CA ILE A 249 -16.33 0.65 24.68
C ILE A 249 -17.41 1.67 25.04
N LYS A 250 -17.02 2.93 25.14
CA LYS A 250 -17.94 4.04 25.40
C LYS A 250 -17.53 5.33 24.70
N ILE A 251 -18.46 6.27 24.63
CA ILE A 251 -18.19 7.61 24.13
C ILE A 251 -17.36 8.35 25.18
N PHE A 252 -16.35 9.08 24.74
CA PHE A 252 -15.59 9.94 25.63
C PHE A 252 -16.38 11.23 25.91
N GLU A 253 -16.77 11.42 27.16
CA GLU A 253 -17.37 12.66 27.66
C GLU A 253 -16.41 13.34 28.63
N LYS A 254 -16.21 14.65 28.47
CA LYS A 254 -15.26 15.42 29.29
C LYS A 254 -15.64 15.50 30.77
N ASN A 255 -16.89 15.17 31.13
CA ASN A 255 -17.41 15.29 32.49
C ASN A 255 -17.36 13.96 33.28
N ASP A 256 -17.04 12.84 32.62
CA ASP A 256 -17.13 11.47 33.20
C ASP A 256 -15.90 11.05 34.04
N LEU A 257 -15.05 12.00 34.43
CA LEU A 257 -13.67 11.72 34.81
C LEU A 257 -13.48 11.63 36.32
N LYS A 258 -13.69 10.43 36.87
CA LYS A 258 -13.11 10.02 38.15
C LYS A 258 -11.63 9.62 37.90
N ASN A 259 -10.70 10.57 38.09
CA ASN A 259 -9.25 10.41 38.36
C ASN A 259 -8.36 9.41 37.57
N ASN A 260 -8.72 8.93 36.38
CA ASN A 260 -7.89 7.98 35.63
C ASN A 260 -7.27 8.56 34.35
N PHE A 261 -5.97 8.31 34.15
CA PHE A 261 -5.22 8.63 32.92
C PHE A 261 -5.50 7.60 31.81
N PHE A 262 -5.29 7.99 30.55
CA PHE A 262 -5.22 7.04 29.44
C PHE A 262 -3.81 6.47 29.30
N ASP A 263 -3.73 5.15 29.13
CA ASP A 263 -2.47 4.45 28.86
C ASP A 263 -2.01 4.67 27.42
N LEU A 264 -2.95 4.73 26.46
CA LEU A 264 -2.68 4.91 25.05
C LEU A 264 -3.72 5.83 24.40
N VAL A 265 -3.25 6.77 23.57
CA VAL A 265 -4.06 7.61 22.70
C VAL A 265 -3.78 7.25 21.25
N ILE A 266 -4.81 6.88 20.50
CA ILE A 266 -4.71 6.52 19.08
C ILE A 266 -5.41 7.58 18.24
N ASN A 267 -4.67 8.24 17.35
CA ASN A 267 -5.25 9.13 16.37
C ASN A 267 -5.69 8.36 15.11
N GLY A 268 -7.00 8.30 14.88
CA GLY A 268 -7.63 7.78 13.66
C GLY A 268 -8.27 8.87 12.79
N LEU A 269 -7.98 10.16 13.05
CA LEU A 269 -8.43 11.28 12.22
C LEU A 269 -7.54 11.43 10.97
N SER A 270 -8.04 12.10 9.92
CA SER A 270 -7.25 12.38 8.72
C SER A 270 -6.15 13.42 8.98
N ARG A 271 -5.09 13.40 8.15
CA ARG A 271 -3.93 14.31 8.28
C ARG A 271 -4.25 15.80 8.25
N ASN A 272 -5.38 16.19 7.66
CA ASN A 272 -5.73 17.60 7.45
C ASN A 272 -6.36 18.25 8.69
N VAL A 273 -6.47 17.53 9.81
CA VAL A 273 -7.03 18.06 11.05
C VAL A 273 -5.98 18.93 11.76
N GLN A 274 -6.37 20.15 12.09
CA GLN A 274 -5.61 21.01 12.99
C GLN A 274 -5.89 20.65 14.45
N TYR A 275 -4.84 20.32 15.19
CA TYR A 275 -4.93 19.99 16.61
C TYR A 275 -4.75 21.26 17.46
N LYS A 276 -5.82 21.69 18.12
CA LYS A 276 -5.79 22.77 19.11
C LYS A 276 -5.29 22.23 20.46
N ASN A 277 -4.74 23.11 21.31
CA ASN A 277 -4.22 22.75 22.64
C ASN A 277 -5.23 22.03 23.55
N ASN A 278 -6.54 22.17 23.29
CA ASN A 278 -7.61 21.66 24.16
C ASN A 278 -8.29 20.38 23.61
N LEU A 279 -7.63 19.64 22.70
CA LEU A 279 -8.17 18.42 22.11
C LEU A 279 -8.48 17.37 23.18
N ILE A 280 -7.48 17.09 24.04
CA ILE A 280 -7.56 16.16 25.16
C ILE A 280 -7.15 16.94 26.40
N PRO A 281 -7.95 16.97 27.49
CA PRO A 281 -7.52 17.57 28.74
C PRO A 281 -6.20 16.95 29.22
N LEU A 282 -5.18 17.77 29.48
CA LEU A 282 -3.86 17.28 29.90
C LEU A 282 -3.92 16.51 31.22
N SER A 283 -4.93 16.76 32.06
CA SER A 283 -5.21 16.01 33.29
C SER A 283 -5.51 14.52 33.05
N LEU A 284 -5.77 14.11 31.81
CA LEU A 284 -6.01 12.72 31.42
C LEU A 284 -4.80 12.03 30.81
N LEU A 285 -3.69 12.74 30.74
CA LEU A 285 -2.43 12.26 30.21
C LEU A 285 -1.42 12.17 31.35
N SER A 286 -0.56 11.16 31.28
CA SER A 286 0.56 11.00 32.20
C SER A 286 1.87 10.97 31.43
N SER A 287 2.99 11.07 32.15
CA SER A 287 4.33 10.87 31.55
C SER A 287 4.57 9.46 31.00
N LYS A 288 3.65 8.52 31.26
CA LYS A 288 3.67 7.13 30.77
C LYS A 288 2.67 6.88 29.64
N THR A 289 1.88 7.87 29.23
CA THR A 289 0.91 7.72 28.14
C THR A 289 1.62 7.53 26.80
N PHE A 290 1.20 6.52 26.05
CA PHE A 290 1.62 6.26 24.68
C PHE A 290 0.75 7.04 23.69
N PHE A 291 1.33 7.50 22.59
CA PHE A 291 0.61 8.17 21.50
C PHE A 291 0.92 7.49 20.17
N TYR A 292 -0.12 7.12 19.43
CA TYR A 292 0.01 6.44 18.15
C TYR A 292 -0.82 7.18 17.09
N ASP A 293 -0.20 7.57 15.98
CA ASP A 293 -0.92 8.10 14.83
C ASP A 293 -1.12 7.01 13.77
N MET A 294 -2.35 6.76 13.32
CA MET A 294 -2.56 5.87 12.17
C MET A 294 -2.06 6.48 10.86
N ASN A 295 -1.82 7.78 10.82
CA ASN A 295 -1.19 8.45 9.68
C ASN A 295 0.35 8.32 9.73
N TYR A 296 0.99 8.44 8.58
CA TYR A 296 2.43 8.29 8.41
C TYR A 296 2.94 9.16 7.27
N GLY A 297 4.19 9.64 7.31
CA GLY A 297 4.80 10.40 6.22
C GLY A 297 6.29 10.67 6.44
N LEU A 298 6.93 11.34 5.47
CA LEU A 298 8.35 11.72 5.58
C LEU A 298 8.59 12.71 6.74
N GLU A 299 7.64 13.60 6.96
CA GLU A 299 7.64 14.54 8.08
C GLU A 299 6.62 14.10 9.14
N ASN A 300 6.85 14.57 10.36
CA ASN A 300 5.93 14.39 11.48
C ASN A 300 4.51 14.86 11.10
N THR A 301 3.52 14.06 11.48
CA THR A 301 2.13 14.42 11.29
C THR A 301 1.74 15.57 12.24
N PRO A 302 0.65 16.31 11.95
CA PRO A 302 0.17 17.34 12.87
C PRO A 302 -0.15 16.82 14.28
N PHE A 303 -0.57 15.56 14.41
CA PHE A 303 -0.81 14.93 15.71
C PHE A 303 0.49 14.68 16.47
N LEU A 304 1.53 14.17 15.80
CA LEU A 304 2.84 13.96 16.41
C LEU A 304 3.49 15.28 16.80
N ASN A 305 3.36 16.32 15.96
CA ASN A 305 3.81 17.68 16.30
C ASN A 305 3.09 18.21 17.56
N TRP A 306 1.79 17.93 17.71
CA TRP A 306 1.06 18.27 18.93
C TRP A 306 1.57 17.47 20.14
N CYS A 307 1.85 16.18 19.99
CA CYS A 307 2.42 15.34 21.05
C CYS A 307 3.79 15.88 21.53
N MET A 308 4.63 16.37 20.61
CA MET A 308 5.91 17.00 20.97
C MET A 308 5.72 18.28 21.78
N LYS A 309 4.74 19.12 21.43
CA LYS A 309 4.43 20.36 22.17
C LYS A 309 3.99 20.12 23.61
N ILE A 310 3.38 18.97 23.90
CA ILE A 310 3.00 18.58 25.27
C ILE A 310 4.07 17.72 25.97
N ASN A 311 5.28 17.63 25.41
CA ASN A 311 6.41 16.85 25.92
C ASN A 311 6.10 15.35 26.10
N ALA A 312 5.30 14.77 25.19
CA ALA A 312 5.03 13.35 25.18
C ALA A 312 6.31 12.54 24.89
N LYS A 313 6.62 11.56 25.75
CA LYS A 313 7.85 10.74 25.63
C LYS A 313 7.72 9.59 24.64
N TYR A 314 6.53 9.01 24.50
CA TYR A 314 6.33 7.79 23.72
C TYR A 314 5.36 8.05 22.58
N VAL A 315 5.91 8.29 21.40
CA VAL A 315 5.16 8.66 20.19
C VAL A 315 5.56 7.75 19.03
N ALA A 316 4.59 7.34 18.21
CA ALA A 316 4.82 6.55 17.02
C ALA A 316 3.83 6.90 15.90
N ASP A 317 4.27 6.76 14.65
CA ASP A 317 3.44 6.94 13.46
C ASP A 317 2.91 5.59 12.91
N GLY A 318 2.13 5.67 11.83
CA GLY A 318 1.43 4.53 11.27
C GLY A 318 2.24 3.67 10.31
N ILE A 319 3.54 3.91 10.10
CA ILE A 319 4.33 3.14 9.12
C ILE A 319 4.36 1.66 9.49
N GLY A 320 4.52 1.35 10.77
CA GLY A 320 4.55 -0.05 11.21
C GLY A 320 3.20 -0.75 10.98
N MET A 321 2.08 -0.09 11.31
CA MET A 321 0.74 -0.61 10.98
C MET A 321 0.59 -0.87 9.47
N LEU A 322 1.05 0.06 8.60
CA LEU A 322 1.01 -0.10 7.15
C LEU A 322 1.77 -1.35 6.68
N VAL A 323 2.96 -1.59 7.23
CA VAL A 323 3.78 -2.75 6.89
C VAL A 323 3.15 -4.05 7.40
N PHE A 324 2.71 -4.08 8.65
CA PHE A 324 2.13 -5.30 9.22
C PHE A 324 0.79 -5.67 8.59
N GLN A 325 -0.11 -4.72 8.31
CA GLN A 325 -1.36 -5.06 7.62
C GLN A 325 -1.09 -5.63 6.21
N ALA A 326 -0.04 -5.15 5.53
CA ALA A 326 0.36 -5.68 4.22
C ALA A 326 0.94 -7.10 4.36
N ALA A 327 1.76 -7.35 5.38
CA ALA A 327 2.27 -8.69 5.67
C ALA A 327 1.14 -9.69 5.96
N HIS A 328 0.15 -9.30 6.76
CA HIS A 328 -1.05 -10.12 7.00
C HIS A 328 -1.86 -10.33 5.73
N SER A 329 -2.01 -9.31 4.88
CA SER A 329 -2.68 -9.46 3.58
C SER A 329 -1.95 -10.46 2.67
N PHE A 330 -0.61 -10.42 2.69
CA PHE A 330 0.22 -11.34 1.94
C PHE A 330 0.06 -12.78 2.44
N LEU A 331 0.03 -12.99 3.77
CA LEU A 331 -0.26 -14.30 4.37
C LEU A 331 -1.65 -14.82 4.00
N GLU A 332 -2.65 -13.95 3.85
CA GLU A 332 -3.97 -14.39 3.37
C GLU A 332 -3.95 -14.85 1.91
N TRP A 333 -3.04 -14.34 1.07
CA TRP A 333 -2.97 -14.68 -0.35
C TRP A 333 -2.09 -15.89 -0.68
N HIS A 334 -1.26 -16.33 0.27
CA HIS A 334 -0.32 -17.43 0.16
C HIS A 334 -0.70 -18.61 1.07
#